data_AF-A0A377ZEM2-F1
#
_entry.id   AF-A0A377ZEM2-F1
#
_cell.length_a   1.000
_cell.length_b   1.000
_cell.length_c   1.000
_cell.angle_alpha   90.00
_cell.angle_beta   90.00
_cell.angle_gamma   90.00
#
_symmetry.space_group_name_H-M   'P 1'
#
loop_
_entity.id
_entity.type
_entity.pdbx_description
1 polymer ?
#
loop_
_entity_poly.entity_id
_entity_poly.type
_entity_poly.pdbx_seq_one_letter_code
_entity_poly.pdbx_strand_id
1 'polypeptide(L)'
;MAAPLATAIRIALVYGQSNAGLGGSTGRIIDTAPWAFSAWGFAGVNGSSQQGTVHLSPASLTDFVPALDYSAAQSPAICSAYGITQRNAELGRDDPGYIAATAWHGSQPISSFYPNAQSGYWNYENAVTFLQRSVEIAAQYGRTAILDVMQWIQGEAGPTGRDNYATQLDDLFTTILPGFKAATGQADNVQVAIWQTNMSKAASGENYASQGQWDVANNRADCFLAGPMYQFKLGDEPGTGPSTVHTGPEGRLMLGETYADVYSSIVDKGAWNPVQPVSAVLSGNVVDINFEGTPLDAFGAKLAIDSDWVPDTLNHGFTFPGATITAVEITGAKTVRLTLSAVPAVSNRTLRYAIDAFDDVTYWPTRRGNLMVETDRKSWWNSQGVNIPRNVRHYAIRFEITVTE
;
A
#
# COMPACT_ATOMS: atom_id res chain seq x y z
N MET A 1 -26.68 -15.39 31.90
CA MET A 1 -26.04 -14.36 31.06
C MET A 1 -25.27 -15.09 29.98
N ALA A 2 -25.53 -14.81 28.70
CA ALA A 2 -24.66 -15.31 27.63
C ALA A 2 -23.25 -14.76 27.87
N ALA A 3 -22.21 -15.58 27.68
CA ALA A 3 -20.85 -15.08 27.70
C ALA A 3 -20.72 -13.96 26.66
N PRO A 4 -19.94 -12.88 26.94
CA PRO A 4 -19.67 -11.87 25.93
C PRO A 4 -19.09 -12.57 24.69
N LEU A 5 -19.63 -12.23 23.51
CA LEU A 5 -19.08 -12.72 22.24
C LEU A 5 -17.61 -12.28 22.20
N ALA A 6 -16.70 -13.25 22.12
CA ALA A 6 -15.28 -12.95 22.02
C ALA A 6 -15.01 -12.16 20.74
N THR A 7 -14.20 -11.10 20.83
CA THR A 7 -13.85 -10.23 19.71
C THR A 7 -13.42 -11.06 18.50
N ALA A 8 -13.92 -10.77 17.30
CA ALA A 8 -13.53 -11.51 16.10
C ALA A 8 -12.01 -11.34 15.84
N ILE A 9 -11.32 -12.43 15.51
CA ILE A 9 -9.95 -12.39 14.97
C ILE A 9 -10.02 -11.66 13.62
N ARG A 10 -9.06 -10.80 13.33
CA ARG A 10 -9.02 -10.05 12.06
C ARG A 10 -8.06 -10.69 11.07
N ILE A 11 -8.30 -10.48 9.79
CA ILE A 11 -7.46 -11.01 8.70
C ILE A 11 -6.73 -9.84 8.03
N ALA A 12 -5.40 -9.87 8.04
CA ALA A 12 -4.55 -8.96 7.28
C ALA A 12 -4.25 -9.60 5.91
N LEU A 13 -5.20 -9.47 4.97
CA LEU A 13 -5.07 -10.02 3.63
C LEU A 13 -4.36 -9.02 2.69
N VAL A 14 -3.32 -9.49 2.01
CA VAL A 14 -2.69 -8.78 0.89
C VAL A 14 -2.94 -9.57 -0.40
N TYR A 15 -3.44 -8.87 -1.43
CA TYR A 15 -3.80 -9.45 -2.71
C TYR A 15 -3.17 -8.64 -3.86
N GLY A 16 -2.59 -9.30 -4.86
CA GLY A 16 -2.00 -8.61 -6.01
C GLY A 16 -0.74 -9.27 -6.58
N GLN A 17 0.16 -8.51 -7.21
CA GLN A 17 1.31 -9.09 -7.93
C GLN A 17 2.60 -9.18 -7.11
N SER A 18 3.77 -9.01 -7.73
CA SER A 18 5.07 -9.29 -7.12
C SER A 18 5.34 -8.51 -5.83
N ASN A 19 5.01 -7.21 -5.77
CA ASN A 19 5.12 -6.42 -4.54
C ASN A 19 4.10 -6.82 -3.46
N ALA A 20 3.00 -7.50 -3.81
CA ALA A 20 2.02 -8.00 -2.85
C ALA A 20 2.55 -9.20 -2.05
N GLY A 21 3.47 -9.97 -2.63
CA GLY A 21 4.01 -11.16 -2.00
C GLY A 21 5.52 -11.20 -1.90
N LEU A 22 6.08 -12.40 -2.06
CA LEU A 22 7.50 -12.67 -1.86
C LEU A 22 8.32 -12.49 -3.15
N GLY A 23 7.72 -11.93 -4.20
CA GLY A 23 8.31 -11.82 -5.51
C GLY A 23 9.44 -10.79 -5.56
N GLY A 24 10.54 -11.18 -6.20
CA GLY A 24 11.58 -10.27 -6.67
C GLY A 24 12.29 -9.45 -5.61
N SER A 25 12.20 -9.82 -4.33
CA SER A 25 13.07 -9.27 -3.30
C SER A 25 13.59 -10.39 -2.41
N THR A 26 14.85 -10.28 -2.00
CA THR A 26 15.47 -11.07 -0.94
C THR A 26 15.87 -10.15 0.20
N GLY A 27 16.26 -10.78 1.30
CA GLY A 27 16.53 -10.12 2.55
C GLY A 27 15.32 -10.24 3.47
N ARG A 28 15.62 -10.57 4.72
CA ARG A 28 14.68 -10.59 5.82
C ARG A 28 15.42 -10.03 7.02
N ILE A 29 14.83 -9.04 7.67
CA ILE A 29 15.40 -8.40 8.86
C ILE A 29 14.79 -9.04 10.11
N ILE A 30 13.52 -9.46 10.03
CA ILE A 30 12.80 -10.03 11.16
C ILE A 30 12.76 -11.55 11.03
N ASP A 31 13.49 -12.22 11.92
CA ASP A 31 13.65 -13.68 11.99
C ASP A 31 12.95 -14.32 13.20
N THR A 32 12.27 -13.50 14.00
CA THR A 32 11.45 -13.92 15.15
C THR A 32 10.02 -13.42 15.00
N ALA A 33 9.10 -13.94 15.81
CA ALA A 33 7.71 -13.50 15.86
C ALA A 33 7.52 -12.54 17.06
N PRO A 34 7.74 -11.21 16.89
CA PRO A 34 7.66 -10.24 17.98
C PRO A 34 6.29 -10.18 18.68
N TRP A 35 5.22 -10.56 17.96
CA TRP A 35 3.87 -10.66 18.51
C TRP A 35 3.29 -12.06 18.34
N ALA A 36 3.98 -13.07 18.85
CA ALA A 36 3.62 -14.49 18.68
C ALA A 36 2.20 -14.86 19.15
N PHE A 37 1.59 -14.07 20.04
CA PHE A 37 0.24 -14.28 20.56
C PHE A 37 -0.84 -13.42 19.90
N SER A 38 -0.46 -12.60 18.92
CA SER A 38 -1.35 -11.61 18.31
C SER A 38 -1.27 -11.58 16.80
N ALA A 39 -0.12 -11.92 16.22
CA ALA A 39 0.07 -11.99 14.78
C ALA A 39 0.35 -13.44 14.41
N TRP A 40 -0.52 -14.00 13.55
CA TRP A 40 -0.49 -15.39 13.17
C TRP A 40 -0.38 -15.56 11.66
N GLY A 41 0.28 -16.63 11.26
CA GLY A 41 0.18 -17.23 9.94
C GLY A 41 -0.56 -18.56 10.01
N PHE A 42 -0.34 -19.41 9.01
CA PHE A 42 -0.89 -20.76 8.98
C PHE A 42 0.22 -21.80 9.07
N ALA A 43 -0.02 -22.87 9.83
CA ALA A 43 0.76 -24.09 9.71
C ALA A 43 0.63 -24.68 8.29
N GLY A 44 1.71 -25.29 7.79
CA GLY A 44 1.73 -26.06 6.54
C GLY A 44 1.92 -25.25 5.24
N VAL A 45 2.01 -23.93 5.32
CA VAL A 45 2.49 -23.04 4.24
C VAL A 45 3.63 -22.17 4.73
N ASN A 46 4.36 -21.52 3.82
CA ASN A 46 5.42 -20.58 4.17
C ASN A 46 4.84 -19.30 4.80
N GLY A 47 4.41 -19.40 6.06
CA GLY A 47 4.14 -18.28 6.97
C GLY A 47 2.87 -17.49 6.73
N SER A 48 2.31 -17.46 5.51
CA SER A 48 1.06 -16.74 5.14
C SER A 48 0.87 -16.58 3.63
N SER A 49 1.84 -16.94 2.78
CA SER A 49 1.86 -16.53 1.37
C SER A 49 1.71 -17.70 0.40
N GLN A 50 0.88 -17.51 -0.64
CA GLN A 50 0.70 -18.46 -1.73
C GLN A 50 0.79 -17.77 -3.10
N GLN A 51 1.63 -18.33 -3.98
CA GLN A 51 1.74 -17.88 -5.37
C GLN A 51 0.63 -18.49 -6.24
N GLY A 52 0.07 -17.71 -7.17
CA GLY A 52 -1.07 -18.10 -7.99
C GLY A 52 -0.87 -19.29 -8.93
N THR A 53 0.35 -19.71 -9.25
CA THR A 53 0.60 -20.92 -10.08
C THR A 53 0.43 -22.22 -9.31
N VAL A 54 0.28 -22.14 -7.99
CA VAL A 54 0.12 -23.30 -7.12
C VAL A 54 -1.21 -23.15 -6.39
N HIS A 55 -2.13 -24.05 -6.68
CA HIS A 55 -3.41 -24.10 -5.98
C HIS A 55 -3.21 -24.53 -4.53
N LEU A 56 -3.73 -23.74 -3.60
CA LEU A 56 -3.68 -24.02 -2.17
C LEU A 56 -4.67 -25.12 -1.81
N SER A 57 -4.17 -26.23 -1.27
CA SER A 57 -5.04 -27.24 -0.69
C SER A 57 -5.53 -26.76 0.68
N PRO A 58 -6.84 -26.69 0.96
CA PRO A 58 -7.35 -26.31 2.28
C PRO A 58 -6.79 -27.21 3.41
N ALA A 59 -6.51 -28.47 3.10
CA ALA A 59 -5.97 -29.44 4.05
C ALA A 59 -4.52 -29.14 4.49
N SER A 60 -3.78 -28.28 3.77
CA SER A 60 -2.45 -27.86 4.22
C SER A 60 -2.51 -26.76 5.28
N LEU A 61 -3.63 -26.05 5.43
CA LEU A 61 -3.82 -25.01 6.45
C LEU A 61 -4.48 -25.62 7.69
N THR A 62 -3.68 -26.22 8.57
CA THR A 62 -4.20 -27.03 9.68
C THR A 62 -4.51 -26.22 10.94
N ASP A 63 -3.73 -25.18 11.24
CA ASP A 63 -3.86 -24.37 12.45
C ASP A 63 -3.18 -23.00 12.28
N PHE A 64 -3.37 -22.10 13.25
CA PHE A 64 -2.61 -20.86 13.37
C PHE A 64 -1.27 -21.08 14.07
N VAL A 65 -0.24 -20.42 13.55
CA VAL A 65 1.10 -20.40 14.15
C VAL A 65 1.57 -18.96 14.25
N PRO A 66 2.50 -18.60 15.16
CA PRO A 66 3.11 -17.29 15.17
C PRO A 66 3.55 -16.86 13.76
N ALA A 67 3.13 -15.68 13.33
CA ALA A 67 3.49 -15.17 12.02
C ALA A 67 5.02 -15.09 11.93
N LEU A 68 5.59 -15.72 10.90
CA LEU A 68 7.01 -15.67 10.63
C LEU A 68 7.23 -15.92 9.14
N ASP A 69 8.11 -15.14 8.53
CA ASP A 69 8.55 -15.37 7.17
C ASP A 69 9.51 -16.56 7.14
N TYR A 70 9.16 -17.71 6.55
CA TYR A 70 10.12 -18.82 6.38
C TYR A 70 10.88 -18.75 5.05
N SER A 71 10.63 -17.70 4.25
CA SER A 71 11.32 -17.42 3.00
C SER A 71 12.51 -16.47 3.20
N ALA A 72 13.32 -16.30 2.15
CA ALA A 72 14.38 -15.29 2.13
C ALA A 72 13.85 -13.85 2.03
N ALA A 73 12.55 -13.64 1.78
CA ALA A 73 11.88 -12.35 1.66
C ALA A 73 10.94 -12.09 2.85
N GLN A 74 10.81 -10.84 3.25
CA GLN A 74 9.88 -10.40 4.30
C GLN A 74 8.44 -10.26 3.74
N SER A 75 7.38 -10.75 4.37
CA SER A 75 6.00 -10.71 3.84
C SER A 75 5.30 -9.37 4.13
N PRO A 76 4.70 -8.70 3.14
CA PRO A 76 3.88 -7.50 3.37
C PRO A 76 2.68 -7.74 4.31
N ALA A 77 2.04 -8.92 4.24
CA ALA A 77 0.90 -9.24 5.11
C ALA A 77 1.34 -9.43 6.56
N ILE A 78 2.49 -10.07 6.80
CA ILE A 78 3.06 -10.22 8.14
C ILE A 78 3.47 -8.84 8.69
N CYS A 79 4.18 -8.03 7.91
CA CYS A 79 4.52 -6.66 8.31
C CYS A 79 3.27 -5.82 8.63
N SER A 80 2.18 -6.02 7.89
CA SER A 80 0.90 -5.36 8.14
C SER A 80 0.26 -5.81 9.46
N ALA A 81 0.19 -7.11 9.72
CA ALA A 81 -0.32 -7.65 10.98
C ALA A 81 0.50 -7.14 12.18
N TYR A 82 1.82 -7.09 12.04
CA TYR A 82 2.74 -6.52 13.01
C TYR A 82 2.49 -5.03 13.25
N GLY A 83 2.42 -4.22 12.19
CA GLY A 83 2.15 -2.80 12.28
C GLY A 83 0.82 -2.49 12.97
N ILE A 84 -0.24 -3.23 12.63
CA ILE A 84 -1.57 -3.06 13.24
C ILE A 84 -1.54 -3.47 14.72
N THR A 85 -0.93 -4.61 15.05
CA THR A 85 -0.80 -5.08 16.44
C THR A 85 -0.09 -4.03 17.29
N GLN A 86 1.04 -3.50 16.79
CA GLN A 86 1.79 -2.43 17.43
C GLN A 86 0.94 -1.16 17.58
N ARG A 87 0.16 -0.80 16.56
CA ARG A 87 -0.71 0.37 16.59
C ARG A 87 -1.83 0.24 17.61
N ASN A 88 -2.43 -0.93 17.75
CA ASN A 88 -3.42 -1.19 18.79
C ASN A 88 -2.82 -1.01 20.19
N ALA A 89 -1.61 -1.52 20.42
CA ALA A 89 -0.90 -1.34 21.69
C ALA A 89 -0.63 0.14 21.99
N GLU A 90 -0.17 0.92 21.00
CA GLU A 90 0.03 2.37 21.14
C GLU A 90 -1.25 3.13 21.50
N LEU A 91 -2.39 2.68 20.97
CA LEU A 91 -3.70 3.29 21.18
C LEU A 91 -4.41 2.72 22.42
N GLY A 92 -3.80 1.79 23.15
CA GLY A 92 -4.39 1.14 24.33
C GLY A 92 -5.63 0.30 24.02
N ARG A 93 -5.69 -0.28 22.82
CA ARG A 93 -6.82 -1.09 22.34
C ARG A 93 -6.66 -2.56 22.69
N ASP A 94 -7.79 -3.23 22.83
CA ASP A 94 -7.84 -4.69 22.86
C ASP A 94 -7.28 -5.24 21.55
N ASP A 95 -6.52 -6.33 21.69
CA ASP A 95 -5.92 -7.01 20.56
C ASP A 95 -6.81 -8.18 20.11
N PRO A 96 -7.47 -8.08 18.94
CA PRO A 96 -8.30 -9.16 18.43
C PRO A 96 -7.48 -10.37 17.97
N GLY A 97 -6.17 -10.19 17.71
CA GLY A 97 -5.36 -11.09 16.90
C GLY A 97 -5.57 -10.86 15.39
N TYR A 98 -4.50 -11.05 14.63
CA TYR A 98 -4.40 -10.78 13.20
C TYR A 98 -3.80 -11.97 12.46
N ILE A 99 -4.54 -12.52 11.50
CA ILE A 99 -4.06 -13.59 10.62
C ILE A 99 -3.50 -12.95 9.35
N ALA A 100 -2.19 -13.04 9.14
CA ALA A 100 -1.56 -12.63 7.90
C ALA A 100 -1.84 -13.65 6.80
N ALA A 101 -2.27 -13.15 5.64
CA ALA A 101 -2.47 -13.97 4.44
C ALA A 101 -2.08 -13.17 3.19
N THR A 102 -1.43 -13.83 2.24
CA THR A 102 -1.11 -13.25 0.94
C THR A 102 -1.45 -14.24 -0.16
N ALA A 103 -2.29 -13.83 -1.10
CA ALA A 103 -2.47 -14.52 -2.38
C ALA A 103 -1.97 -13.61 -3.50
N TRP A 104 -0.98 -14.08 -4.27
CA TRP A 104 -0.29 -13.19 -5.21
C TRP A 104 0.29 -13.90 -6.41
N HIS A 105 0.60 -13.15 -7.47
CA HIS A 105 1.42 -13.68 -8.56
C HIS A 105 2.24 -12.60 -9.26
N GLY A 106 3.57 -12.78 -9.32
CA GLY A 106 4.46 -11.85 -10.01
C GLY A 106 4.21 -11.74 -11.52
N SER A 107 4.44 -10.56 -12.08
CA SER A 107 4.34 -10.29 -13.54
C SER A 107 2.98 -10.60 -14.17
N GLN A 108 1.89 -10.47 -13.40
CA GLN A 108 0.53 -10.72 -13.91
C GLN A 108 -0.30 -9.45 -14.01
N PRO A 109 -1.04 -9.26 -15.12
CA PRO A 109 -2.01 -8.18 -15.25
C PRO A 109 -3.22 -8.39 -14.31
N ILE A 110 -4.07 -7.36 -14.15
CA ILE A 110 -5.30 -7.42 -13.34
C ILE A 110 -6.15 -8.65 -13.68
N SER A 111 -6.25 -9.01 -14.97
CA SER A 111 -7.09 -10.13 -15.44
C SER A 111 -6.75 -11.49 -14.80
N SER A 112 -5.54 -11.68 -14.27
CA SER A 112 -5.12 -12.92 -13.60
C SER A 112 -5.62 -13.05 -12.14
N PHE A 113 -6.32 -12.03 -11.64
CA PHE A 113 -6.79 -11.95 -10.25
C PHE A 113 -8.32 -12.11 -10.11
N TYR A 114 -9.02 -12.35 -11.22
CA TYR A 114 -10.44 -12.70 -11.23
C TYR A 114 -10.67 -14.14 -10.78
N PRO A 115 -11.89 -14.49 -10.34
CA PRO A 115 -12.30 -15.88 -10.15
C PRO A 115 -12.17 -16.67 -11.45
N ASN A 116 -11.63 -17.89 -11.37
CA ASN A 116 -11.34 -18.75 -12.52
C ASN A 116 -10.55 -18.03 -13.62
N ALA A 117 -9.65 -17.10 -13.23
CA ALA A 117 -8.67 -16.54 -14.15
C ALA A 117 -7.96 -17.68 -14.90
N GLN A 118 -7.49 -17.38 -16.11
CA GLN A 118 -6.85 -18.30 -17.06
C GLN A 118 -6.34 -19.62 -16.42
N SER A 119 -6.77 -20.76 -16.97
CA SER A 119 -6.38 -22.10 -16.47
C SER A 119 -4.92 -22.15 -16.04
N GLY A 120 -4.68 -22.44 -14.76
CA GLY A 120 -3.36 -22.46 -14.15
C GLY A 120 -3.05 -21.30 -13.18
N TYR A 121 -3.92 -20.30 -13.07
CA TYR A 121 -3.82 -19.25 -12.05
C TYR A 121 -4.94 -19.34 -11.00
N TRP A 122 -4.55 -19.37 -9.74
CA TRP A 122 -5.39 -19.65 -8.57
C TRP A 122 -5.40 -18.50 -7.56
N ASN A 123 -5.10 -17.27 -7.99
CA ASN A 123 -4.94 -16.15 -7.06
C ASN A 123 -6.21 -15.95 -6.20
N TYR A 124 -7.38 -15.86 -6.86
CA TYR A 124 -8.65 -15.65 -6.17
C TYR A 124 -9.02 -16.85 -5.30
N GLU A 125 -8.87 -18.06 -5.84
CA GLU A 125 -9.18 -19.32 -5.15
C GLU A 125 -8.29 -19.51 -3.91
N ASN A 126 -7.01 -19.15 -4.00
CA ASN A 126 -6.09 -19.16 -2.87
C ASN A 126 -6.49 -18.13 -1.80
N ALA A 127 -6.90 -16.93 -2.20
CA ALA A 127 -7.42 -15.92 -1.27
C ALA A 127 -8.68 -16.43 -0.55
N VAL A 128 -9.64 -16.98 -1.28
CA VAL A 128 -10.86 -17.59 -0.72
C VAL A 128 -10.52 -18.73 0.23
N THR A 129 -9.56 -19.59 -0.13
CA THR A 129 -9.11 -20.70 0.71
C THR A 129 -8.51 -20.21 2.03
N PHE A 130 -7.68 -19.16 2.02
CA PHE A 130 -7.19 -18.54 3.24
C PHE A 130 -8.33 -18.02 4.11
N LEU A 131 -9.29 -17.30 3.53
CA LEU A 131 -10.43 -16.72 4.25
C LEU A 131 -11.31 -17.79 4.89
N GLN A 132 -11.67 -18.83 4.15
CA GLN A 132 -12.47 -19.95 4.66
C GLN A 132 -11.73 -20.67 5.80
N ARG A 133 -10.44 -20.97 5.61
CA ARG A 133 -9.64 -21.64 6.64
C ARG A 133 -9.41 -20.78 7.87
N SER A 134 -9.29 -19.45 7.75
CA SER A 134 -9.30 -18.54 8.89
C SER A 134 -10.54 -18.72 9.76
N VAL A 135 -11.73 -18.77 9.15
CA VAL A 135 -13.00 -18.96 9.88
C VAL A 135 -13.06 -20.35 10.52
N GLU A 136 -12.73 -21.39 9.75
CA GLU A 136 -12.81 -22.77 10.22
C GLU A 136 -11.83 -23.08 11.36
N ILE A 137 -10.62 -22.51 11.34
CA ILE A 137 -9.64 -22.65 12.44
C ILE A 137 -10.08 -21.80 13.64
N ALA A 138 -10.49 -20.54 13.43
CA ALA A 138 -10.94 -19.68 14.53
C ALA A 138 -12.11 -20.30 15.32
N ALA A 139 -13.03 -20.99 14.62
CA ALA A 139 -14.15 -21.68 15.25
C ALA A 139 -13.71 -22.81 16.21
N GLN A 140 -12.58 -23.47 15.95
CA GLN A 140 -12.01 -24.49 16.86
C GLN A 140 -11.59 -23.88 18.20
N TYR A 141 -11.28 -22.58 18.21
CA TYR A 141 -10.96 -21.80 19.41
C TYR A 141 -12.17 -21.03 19.97
N GLY A 142 -13.38 -21.30 19.48
CA GLY A 142 -14.60 -20.59 19.90
C GLY A 142 -14.63 -19.11 19.49
N ARG A 143 -13.87 -18.73 18.46
CA ARG A 143 -13.79 -17.37 17.91
C ARG A 143 -14.36 -17.34 16.50
N THR A 144 -14.68 -16.14 16.01
CA THR A 144 -14.93 -15.88 14.58
C THR A 144 -13.70 -15.22 13.95
N ALA A 145 -13.61 -15.24 12.62
CA ALA A 145 -12.61 -14.49 11.87
C ALA A 145 -13.27 -13.64 10.79
N ILE A 146 -12.81 -12.40 10.60
CA ILE A 146 -13.36 -11.47 9.60
C ILE A 146 -12.26 -10.67 8.89
N LEU A 147 -12.56 -10.25 7.67
CA LEU A 147 -11.73 -9.40 6.83
C LEU A 147 -12.37 -8.01 6.75
N ASP A 148 -11.83 -7.04 7.48
CA ASP A 148 -12.32 -5.66 7.39
C ASP A 148 -11.85 -4.98 6.12
N VAL A 149 -10.53 -5.01 5.89
CA VAL A 149 -9.86 -4.29 4.81
C VAL A 149 -8.88 -5.24 4.14
N MET A 150 -9.05 -5.49 2.84
CA MET A 150 -8.01 -6.12 2.03
C MET A 150 -7.03 -5.08 1.50
N GLN A 151 -5.76 -5.45 1.36
CA GLN A 151 -4.77 -4.63 0.66
C GLN A 151 -4.66 -5.07 -0.79
N TRP A 152 -4.67 -4.11 -1.71
CA TRP A 152 -4.40 -4.33 -3.12
C TRP A 152 -3.04 -3.74 -3.51
N ILE A 153 -2.14 -4.58 -4.01
CA ILE A 153 -0.81 -4.19 -4.49
C ILE A 153 -0.61 -4.77 -5.89
N GLN A 154 -1.00 -4.03 -6.92
CA GLN A 154 -0.76 -4.41 -8.30
C GLN A 154 -0.70 -3.20 -9.21
N GLY A 155 -0.16 -3.37 -10.41
CA GLY A 155 -0.25 -2.37 -11.48
C GLY A 155 1.00 -2.32 -12.33
N GLU A 156 2.10 -2.94 -11.87
CA GLU A 156 3.36 -2.92 -12.60
C GLU A 156 3.27 -3.65 -13.95
N ALA A 157 2.45 -4.70 -14.02
CA ALA A 157 2.14 -5.43 -15.26
C ALA A 157 0.94 -4.85 -16.04
N GLY A 158 0.41 -3.71 -15.59
CA GLY A 158 -0.73 -3.05 -16.23
C GLY A 158 -2.09 -3.69 -15.91
N PRO A 159 -3.11 -3.39 -16.72
CA PRO A 159 -3.04 -2.79 -18.07
C PRO A 159 -2.52 -1.35 -18.09
N THR A 160 -2.01 -0.90 -19.25
CA THR A 160 -1.56 0.50 -19.44
C THR A 160 -2.74 1.43 -19.69
N GLY A 161 -2.65 2.65 -19.15
CA GLY A 161 -3.61 3.74 -19.32
C GLY A 161 -4.47 3.93 -18.08
N ARG A 162 -4.63 5.19 -17.64
CA ARG A 162 -5.41 5.60 -16.45
C ARG A 162 -6.82 5.01 -16.47
N ASP A 163 -7.62 5.34 -17.48
CA ASP A 163 -9.02 4.94 -17.58
C ASP A 163 -9.19 3.42 -17.73
N ASN A 164 -8.30 2.78 -18.49
CA ASN A 164 -8.32 1.34 -18.71
C ASN A 164 -8.00 0.58 -17.42
N TYR A 165 -6.99 1.02 -16.69
CA TYR A 165 -6.65 0.45 -15.39
C TYR A 165 -7.77 0.69 -14.37
N ALA A 166 -8.29 1.91 -14.28
CA ALA A 166 -9.40 2.24 -13.37
C ALA A 166 -10.63 1.38 -13.61
N THR A 167 -11.04 1.22 -14.88
CA THR A 167 -12.19 0.41 -15.27
C THR A 167 -12.02 -1.06 -14.87
N GLN A 168 -10.86 -1.66 -15.15
CA GLN A 168 -10.61 -3.06 -14.80
C GLN A 168 -10.47 -3.26 -13.30
N LEU A 169 -9.90 -2.30 -12.57
CA LEU A 169 -9.78 -2.39 -11.13
C LEU A 169 -11.15 -2.27 -10.44
N ASP A 170 -12.01 -1.37 -10.90
CA ASP A 170 -13.39 -1.24 -10.40
C ASP A 170 -14.21 -2.52 -10.64
N ASP A 171 -14.11 -3.09 -11.84
CA ASP A 171 -14.77 -4.36 -12.21
C ASP A 171 -14.23 -5.54 -11.38
N LEU A 172 -12.91 -5.61 -11.18
CA LEU A 172 -12.30 -6.62 -10.31
C LEU A 172 -12.88 -6.55 -8.90
N PHE A 173 -12.91 -5.38 -8.26
CA PHE A 173 -13.41 -5.25 -6.88
C PHE A 173 -14.91 -5.54 -6.78
N THR A 174 -15.69 -5.09 -7.75
CA THR A 174 -17.11 -5.47 -7.86
C THR A 174 -17.30 -6.98 -7.93
N THR A 175 -16.37 -7.68 -8.58
CA THR A 175 -16.41 -9.14 -8.74
C THR A 175 -15.95 -9.90 -7.49
N ILE A 176 -14.81 -9.53 -6.89
CA ILE A 176 -14.16 -10.37 -5.87
C ILE A 176 -14.65 -10.11 -4.44
N LEU A 177 -15.02 -8.87 -4.09
CA LEU A 177 -15.38 -8.51 -2.71
C LEU A 177 -16.60 -9.27 -2.18
N PRO A 178 -17.69 -9.49 -2.96
CA PRO A 178 -18.79 -10.35 -2.53
C PRO A 178 -18.34 -11.78 -2.21
N GLY A 179 -17.39 -12.31 -3.00
CA GLY A 179 -16.81 -13.63 -2.79
C GLY A 179 -15.99 -13.71 -1.50
N PHE A 180 -15.20 -12.68 -1.19
CA PHE A 180 -14.43 -12.62 0.06
C PHE A 180 -15.34 -12.50 1.28
N LYS A 181 -16.40 -11.68 1.20
CA LYS A 181 -17.44 -11.61 2.24
C LYS A 181 -18.12 -12.96 2.46
N ALA A 182 -18.47 -13.67 1.37
CA ALA A 182 -19.08 -14.99 1.45
C ALA A 182 -18.13 -16.03 2.05
N ALA A 183 -16.83 -15.94 1.73
CA ALA A 183 -15.79 -16.84 2.24
C ALA A 183 -15.59 -16.70 3.76
N THR A 184 -15.72 -15.49 4.31
CA THR A 184 -15.66 -15.27 5.76
C THR A 184 -17.01 -15.43 6.47
N GLY A 185 -18.12 -15.39 5.73
CA GLY A 185 -19.47 -15.40 6.30
C GLY A 185 -19.81 -14.15 7.12
N GLN A 186 -19.02 -13.08 6.99
CA GLN A 186 -19.20 -11.85 7.77
C GLN A 186 -20.39 -11.01 7.28
N ALA A 187 -20.99 -10.23 8.19
CA ALA A 187 -22.15 -9.39 7.88
C ALA A 187 -21.77 -8.13 7.10
N ASP A 188 -20.66 -7.50 7.47
CA ASP A 188 -20.20 -6.24 6.88
C ASP A 188 -19.45 -6.47 5.56
N ASN A 189 -19.48 -5.48 4.67
CA ASN A 189 -18.74 -5.58 3.42
C ASN A 189 -17.23 -5.43 3.66
N VAL A 190 -16.45 -6.12 2.85
CA VAL A 190 -14.98 -5.97 2.84
C VAL A 190 -14.64 -4.64 2.16
N GLN A 191 -13.79 -3.84 2.80
CA GLN A 191 -13.23 -2.62 2.23
C GLN A 191 -11.86 -2.90 1.59
N VAL A 192 -11.34 -1.95 0.81
CA VAL A 192 -10.05 -2.07 0.12
C VAL A 192 -9.13 -0.91 0.44
N ALA A 193 -7.89 -1.22 0.79
CA ALA A 193 -6.78 -0.28 0.80
C ALA A 193 -5.88 -0.52 -0.42
N ILE A 194 -5.87 0.42 -1.34
CA ILE A 194 -5.12 0.37 -2.60
C ILE A 194 -3.76 1.03 -2.37
N TRP A 195 -2.67 0.36 -2.71
CA TRP A 195 -1.35 0.99 -2.75
C TRP A 195 -1.05 1.52 -4.14
N GLN A 196 -0.55 2.75 -4.22
CA GLN A 196 -0.05 3.31 -5.48
C GLN A 196 1.29 2.66 -5.83
N THR A 197 1.23 1.64 -6.69
CA THR A 197 2.33 0.69 -6.89
C THR A 197 3.59 1.35 -7.45
N ASN A 198 4.73 0.70 -7.28
CA ASN A 198 5.99 1.11 -7.89
C ASN A 198 6.03 0.71 -9.36
N MET A 199 6.73 1.47 -10.20
CA MET A 199 7.01 1.03 -11.58
C MET A 199 8.47 0.57 -11.69
N SER A 200 8.75 -0.40 -12.56
CA SER A 200 10.12 -0.82 -12.82
C SER A 200 10.96 0.34 -13.37
N LYS A 201 12.20 0.45 -12.88
CA LYS A 201 13.21 1.37 -13.43
C LYS A 201 13.45 1.16 -14.92
N ALA A 202 13.28 -0.08 -15.40
CA ALA A 202 13.47 -0.43 -16.81
C ALA A 202 12.31 0.04 -17.72
N ALA A 203 11.21 0.54 -17.15
CA ALA A 203 10.07 1.00 -17.94
C ALA A 203 10.35 2.33 -18.64
N SER A 204 10.13 2.34 -19.96
CA SER A 204 10.36 3.49 -20.84
C SER A 204 9.41 4.67 -20.64
N GLY A 205 8.30 4.48 -19.92
CA GLY A 205 7.30 5.52 -19.63
C GLY A 205 6.36 5.09 -18.51
N GLU A 206 5.61 6.02 -17.94
CA GLU A 206 4.58 5.73 -16.93
C GLU A 206 3.43 4.91 -17.55
N ASN A 207 3.00 3.83 -16.89
CA ASN A 207 1.86 3.03 -17.37
C ASN A 207 0.49 3.58 -16.91
N TYR A 208 0.49 4.61 -16.06
CA TYR A 208 -0.67 5.30 -15.50
C TYR A 208 -1.58 4.44 -14.62
N ALA A 209 -1.14 3.25 -14.21
CA ALA A 209 -1.85 2.46 -13.20
C ALA A 209 -1.99 3.24 -11.89
N SER A 210 -0.96 4.01 -11.50
CA SER A 210 -0.97 4.87 -10.32
C SER A 210 -2.11 5.89 -10.30
N GLN A 211 -2.45 6.45 -11.46
CA GLN A 211 -3.57 7.39 -11.60
C GLN A 211 -4.92 6.65 -11.57
N GLY A 212 -5.03 5.49 -12.25
CA GLY A 212 -6.26 4.71 -12.21
C GLY A 212 -6.60 4.17 -10.81
N GLN A 213 -5.57 3.84 -10.01
CA GLN A 213 -5.73 3.49 -8.59
C GLN A 213 -6.31 4.62 -7.77
N TRP A 214 -5.85 5.85 -8.03
CA TRP A 214 -6.36 7.04 -7.38
C TRP A 214 -7.81 7.32 -7.77
N ASP A 215 -8.16 7.16 -9.05
CA ASP A 215 -9.54 7.33 -9.53
C ASP A 215 -10.51 6.36 -8.85
N VAL A 216 -10.15 5.08 -8.78
CA VAL A 216 -11.00 4.05 -8.16
C VAL A 216 -11.20 4.34 -6.68
N ALA A 217 -10.14 4.73 -5.96
CA ALA A 217 -10.24 5.10 -4.56
C ALA A 217 -11.14 6.33 -4.32
N ASN A 218 -11.13 7.31 -5.22
CA ASN A 218 -11.99 8.50 -5.08
C ASN A 218 -13.46 8.24 -5.48
N ASN A 219 -13.70 7.27 -6.35
CA ASN A 219 -15.03 7.04 -6.93
C ASN A 219 -15.82 5.92 -6.21
N ARG A 220 -15.17 5.08 -5.40
CA ARG A 220 -15.81 3.99 -4.67
C ARG A 220 -15.81 4.23 -3.16
N ALA A 221 -16.97 4.09 -2.52
CA ALA A 221 -17.13 4.27 -1.08
C ALA A 221 -16.48 3.16 -0.21
N ASP A 222 -16.19 2.01 -0.82
CA ASP A 222 -15.56 0.86 -0.14
C ASP A 222 -14.04 0.79 -0.36
N CYS A 223 -13.45 1.76 -1.09
CA CYS A 223 -12.03 1.77 -1.43
C CYS A 223 -11.34 3.03 -0.91
N PHE A 224 -10.08 2.87 -0.52
CA PHE A 224 -9.23 3.95 -0.02
C PHE A 224 -7.84 3.82 -0.63
N LEU A 225 -7.24 4.93 -1.03
CA LEU A 225 -5.84 4.93 -1.46
C LEU A 225 -4.95 5.03 -0.22
N ALA A 226 -4.21 3.98 0.12
CA ALA A 226 -3.33 3.94 1.29
C ALA A 226 -2.21 4.99 1.19
N GLY A 227 -1.64 5.14 -0.01
CA GLY A 227 -0.55 6.05 -0.31
C GLY A 227 0.34 5.52 -1.43
N PRO A 228 1.40 6.24 -1.81
CA PRO A 228 2.38 5.75 -2.77
C PRO A 228 3.25 4.64 -2.17
N MET A 229 3.91 3.85 -3.01
CA MET A 229 4.94 2.89 -2.58
C MET A 229 6.37 3.40 -2.79
N TYR A 230 6.56 4.61 -3.37
CA TYR A 230 7.91 5.06 -3.74
C TYR A 230 8.79 5.38 -2.54
N GLN A 231 8.22 5.64 -1.37
CA GLN A 231 8.97 5.89 -0.14
C GLN A 231 9.56 4.62 0.47
N PHE A 232 9.14 3.45 -0.03
CA PHE A 232 9.63 2.18 0.46
C PHE A 232 10.86 1.77 -0.33
N LYS A 233 12.00 1.73 0.36
CA LYS A 233 13.28 1.33 -0.21
C LYS A 233 13.17 -0.05 -0.86
N LEU A 234 13.72 -0.18 -2.06
CA LEU A 234 13.79 -1.43 -2.81
C LEU A 234 14.83 -2.38 -2.19
N GLY A 235 14.65 -3.68 -2.41
CA GLY A 235 15.55 -4.71 -1.89
C GLY A 235 16.56 -5.20 -2.92
N ASP A 236 17.20 -6.32 -2.62
CA ASP A 236 17.98 -7.09 -3.59
C ASP A 236 17.09 -8.11 -4.30
N GLU A 237 17.43 -8.49 -5.53
CA GLU A 237 16.85 -9.60 -6.28
C GLU A 237 17.80 -10.82 -6.28
N PRO A 238 17.27 -12.06 -6.24
CA PRO A 238 18.10 -13.25 -6.24
C PRO A 238 19.00 -13.33 -7.48
N GLY A 239 20.32 -13.26 -7.28
CA GLY A 239 21.31 -13.48 -8.34
C GLY A 239 21.49 -12.32 -9.34
N THR A 240 20.81 -11.18 -9.16
CA THR A 240 20.88 -10.03 -10.07
C THR A 240 21.32 -8.72 -9.39
N GLY A 241 21.26 -8.63 -8.06
CA GLY A 241 21.65 -7.42 -7.31
C GLY A 241 20.44 -6.52 -7.00
N PRO A 242 20.61 -5.19 -6.89
CA PRO A 242 19.53 -4.30 -6.48
C PRO A 242 18.28 -4.42 -7.35
N SER A 243 17.13 -4.58 -6.71
CA SER A 243 15.84 -4.65 -7.39
C SER A 243 15.54 -3.35 -8.12
N THR A 244 14.85 -3.49 -9.25
CA THR A 244 14.35 -2.35 -10.04
C THR A 244 12.90 -1.99 -9.75
N VAL A 245 12.20 -2.75 -8.90
CA VAL A 245 10.76 -2.52 -8.67
C VAL A 245 10.23 -3.04 -7.34
N HIS A 246 10.91 -4.03 -6.74
CA HIS A 246 10.40 -4.75 -5.58
C HIS A 246 10.91 -4.14 -4.27
N THR A 247 9.96 -3.86 -3.39
CA THR A 247 10.22 -3.32 -2.06
C THR A 247 11.04 -4.30 -1.23
N GLY A 248 12.10 -3.80 -0.59
CA GLY A 248 13.00 -4.56 0.27
C GLY A 248 12.48 -4.74 1.70
N PRO A 249 13.21 -5.44 2.57
CA PRO A 249 12.73 -5.73 3.91
C PRO A 249 12.48 -4.48 4.75
N GLU A 250 13.34 -3.45 4.71
CA GLU A 250 13.08 -2.17 5.38
C GLU A 250 11.80 -1.50 4.87
N GLY A 251 11.64 -1.46 3.55
CA GLY A 251 10.46 -0.87 2.91
C GLY A 251 9.16 -1.60 3.26
N ARG A 252 9.20 -2.93 3.41
CA ARG A 252 8.03 -3.73 3.80
C ARG A 252 7.65 -3.53 5.27
N LEU A 253 8.63 -3.33 6.16
CA LEU A 253 8.38 -2.97 7.55
C LEU A 253 7.73 -1.58 7.65
N MET A 254 8.24 -0.60 6.88
CA MET A 254 7.62 0.72 6.75
C MET A 254 6.20 0.62 6.19
N LEU A 255 5.97 -0.20 5.16
CA LEU A 255 4.63 -0.43 4.61
C LEU A 255 3.67 -0.90 5.68
N GLY A 256 4.09 -1.85 6.53
CA GLY A 256 3.29 -2.32 7.66
C GLY A 256 2.94 -1.22 8.67
N GLU A 257 3.90 -0.37 9.04
CA GLU A 257 3.66 0.74 9.97
C GLU A 257 2.74 1.81 9.37
N THR A 258 2.97 2.20 8.12
CA THR A 258 2.11 3.14 7.39
C THR A 258 0.70 2.56 7.23
N TYR A 259 0.57 1.29 6.87
CA TYR A 259 -0.71 0.61 6.72
C TYR A 259 -1.49 0.58 8.04
N ALA A 260 -0.82 0.46 9.18
CA ALA A 260 -1.50 0.44 10.47
C ALA A 260 -2.26 1.73 10.78
N ASP A 261 -1.76 2.90 10.34
CA ASP A 261 -2.48 4.17 10.43
C ASP A 261 -3.69 4.18 9.48
N VAL A 262 -3.51 3.68 8.26
CA VAL A 262 -4.56 3.56 7.23
C VAL A 262 -5.69 2.66 7.74
N TYR A 263 -5.36 1.42 8.13
CA TYR A 263 -6.29 0.42 8.64
C TYR A 263 -7.06 0.94 9.86
N SER A 264 -6.36 1.53 10.84
CA SER A 264 -7.03 2.08 12.03
C SER A 264 -8.02 3.18 11.64
N SER A 265 -7.64 4.10 10.75
CA SER A 265 -8.55 5.16 10.32
C SER A 265 -9.78 4.62 9.58
N ILE A 266 -9.60 3.63 8.71
CA ILE A 266 -10.71 2.99 7.98
C ILE A 266 -11.64 2.27 8.96
N VAL A 267 -11.12 1.43 9.85
CA VAL A 267 -11.95 0.63 10.77
C VAL A 267 -12.64 1.50 11.82
N ASP A 268 -11.97 2.54 12.34
CA ASP A 268 -12.53 3.37 13.41
C ASP A 268 -13.48 4.45 12.89
N LYS A 269 -13.21 5.00 11.69
CA LYS A 269 -13.88 6.21 11.18
C LYS A 269 -14.59 5.99 9.84
N GLY A 270 -14.38 4.84 9.20
CA GLY A 270 -14.85 4.60 7.84
C GLY A 270 -14.20 5.51 6.79
N ALA A 271 -13.03 6.09 7.09
CA ALA A 271 -12.44 7.12 6.25
C ALA A 271 -10.91 7.11 6.26
N TRP A 272 -10.31 7.27 5.09
CA TRP A 272 -8.90 7.56 4.91
C TRP A 272 -8.66 8.28 3.57
N ASN A 273 -7.95 9.40 3.61
CA ASN A 273 -7.39 10.02 2.42
C ASN A 273 -5.87 10.11 2.58
N PRO A 274 -5.08 9.71 1.57
CA PRO A 274 -3.64 9.93 1.61
C PRO A 274 -3.34 11.42 1.41
N VAL A 275 -2.08 11.82 1.51
CA VAL A 275 -1.67 13.19 1.17
C VAL A 275 -1.85 13.38 -0.34
N GLN A 276 -2.84 14.17 -0.75
CA GLN A 276 -3.23 14.32 -2.16
C GLN A 276 -3.59 15.76 -2.52
N PRO A 277 -3.42 16.18 -3.77
CA PRO A 277 -3.80 17.52 -4.20
C PRO A 277 -5.33 17.63 -4.35
N VAL A 278 -5.87 18.79 -4.02
CA VAL A 278 -7.28 19.16 -4.21
C VAL A 278 -7.42 20.16 -5.36
N SER A 279 -6.47 21.08 -5.47
CA SER A 279 -6.49 22.15 -6.48
C SER A 279 -5.09 22.62 -6.81
N ALA A 280 -4.89 23.06 -8.05
CA ALA A 280 -3.71 23.83 -8.46
C ALA A 280 -4.17 25.08 -9.22
N VAL A 281 -3.81 26.27 -8.73
CA VAL A 281 -4.28 27.56 -9.26
C VAL A 281 -3.09 28.39 -9.72
N LEU A 282 -3.13 28.84 -10.97
CA LEU A 282 -2.12 29.67 -11.62
C LEU A 282 -2.50 31.15 -11.49
N SER A 283 -1.62 31.94 -10.88
CA SER A 283 -1.70 33.40 -10.89
C SER A 283 -0.40 33.98 -11.43
N GLY A 284 -0.43 34.47 -12.67
CA GLY A 284 0.79 34.90 -13.38
C GLY A 284 1.69 33.70 -13.66
N ASN A 285 2.90 33.69 -13.11
CA ASN A 285 3.86 32.58 -13.22
C ASN A 285 3.93 31.73 -11.94
N VAL A 286 3.00 31.92 -11.00
CA VAL A 286 2.98 31.20 -9.72
C VAL A 286 1.83 30.21 -9.73
N VAL A 287 2.09 28.97 -9.30
CA VAL A 287 1.08 27.93 -9.12
C VAL A 287 0.98 27.59 -7.64
N ASP A 288 -0.17 27.87 -7.03
CA ASP A 288 -0.47 27.46 -5.66
C ASP A 288 -1.26 26.16 -5.67
N ILE A 289 -0.75 25.16 -4.95
CA ILE A 289 -1.30 23.81 -4.89
C ILE A 289 -1.77 23.57 -3.46
N ASN A 290 -3.03 23.22 -3.28
CA ASN A 290 -3.59 22.86 -1.98
C ASN A 290 -3.73 21.36 -1.85
N PHE A 291 -3.35 20.83 -0.70
CA PHE A 291 -3.39 19.42 -0.35
C PHE A 291 -4.41 19.14 0.74
N GLU A 292 -4.87 17.91 0.78
CA GLU A 292 -5.64 17.32 1.87
C GLU A 292 -5.09 15.96 2.25
N GLY A 293 -5.65 15.37 3.31
CA GLY A 293 -5.37 13.99 3.69
C GLY A 293 -5.52 13.79 5.19
N THR A 294 -5.87 12.57 5.59
CA THR A 294 -5.98 12.18 7.00
C THR A 294 -4.72 12.55 7.82
N PRO A 295 -3.49 12.38 7.30
CA PRO A 295 -2.28 12.84 8.02
C PRO A 295 -2.25 14.34 8.30
N LEU A 296 -2.77 15.17 7.41
CA LEU A 296 -2.82 16.63 7.57
C LEU A 296 -3.97 17.07 8.49
N ASP A 297 -5.10 16.37 8.39
CA ASP A 297 -6.34 16.74 9.06
C ASP A 297 -6.47 16.12 10.45
N ALA A 298 -6.59 14.81 10.50
CA ALA A 298 -6.90 14.09 11.73
C ALA A 298 -5.67 13.93 12.64
N PHE A 299 -4.47 13.85 12.06
CA PHE A 299 -3.23 13.76 12.83
C PHE A 299 -2.63 15.15 13.12
N GLY A 300 -3.16 16.21 12.50
CA GLY A 300 -2.73 17.60 12.73
C GLY A 300 -1.31 17.91 12.26
N ALA A 301 -0.74 17.06 11.41
CA ALA A 301 0.60 17.26 10.87
C ALA A 301 0.58 18.23 9.68
N LYS A 302 1.76 18.61 9.21
CA LYS A 302 1.95 19.61 8.14
C LYS A 302 2.83 19.05 7.04
N LEU A 303 2.67 19.59 5.84
CA LEU A 303 3.56 19.31 4.73
C LEU A 303 5.02 19.63 5.11
N ALA A 304 5.92 18.77 4.67
CA ALA A 304 7.35 18.91 4.77
C ALA A 304 8.03 18.32 3.54
N ILE A 305 9.27 18.74 3.30
CA ILE A 305 10.15 18.12 2.31
C ILE A 305 11.02 17.10 3.05
N ASP A 306 10.99 15.85 2.61
CA ASP A 306 11.92 14.82 3.02
C ASP A 306 13.32 15.12 2.46
N SER A 307 14.30 15.17 3.35
CA SER A 307 15.69 15.47 3.03
C SER A 307 16.66 14.42 3.59
N ASP A 308 16.17 13.34 4.20
CA ASP A 308 17.01 12.36 4.90
C ASP A 308 16.69 10.89 4.60
N TRP A 309 15.56 10.59 3.97
CA TRP A 309 15.17 9.22 3.63
C TRP A 309 15.09 8.96 2.13
N VAL A 310 14.07 9.51 1.47
CA VAL A 310 13.90 9.41 0.01
C VAL A 310 14.94 10.30 -0.66
N PRO A 311 15.74 9.79 -1.62
CA PRO A 311 16.74 10.59 -2.31
C PRO A 311 16.10 11.78 -3.01
N ASP A 312 16.79 12.91 -2.93
CA ASP A 312 16.38 14.15 -3.57
C ASP A 312 16.01 13.93 -5.04
N THR A 313 14.95 14.61 -5.45
CA THR A 313 14.50 14.70 -6.83
C THR A 313 14.47 16.14 -7.26
N LEU A 314 14.72 16.38 -8.55
CA LEU A 314 14.61 17.71 -9.12
C LEU A 314 13.23 18.30 -8.80
N ASN A 315 13.21 19.53 -8.28
CA ASN A 315 12.01 20.21 -7.83
C ASN A 315 11.15 19.37 -6.87
N HIS A 316 11.77 18.54 -6.04
CA HIS A 316 11.11 17.66 -5.06
C HIS A 316 10.09 16.68 -5.67
N GLY A 317 10.17 16.43 -6.98
CA GLY A 317 9.28 15.51 -7.70
C GLY A 317 8.26 16.22 -8.59
N PHE A 318 8.18 17.55 -8.54
CA PHE A 318 7.27 18.33 -9.39
C PHE A 318 7.82 18.54 -10.80
N THR A 319 6.96 18.39 -11.80
CA THR A 319 7.24 18.79 -13.18
C THR A 319 6.04 19.53 -13.77
N PHE A 320 6.35 20.49 -14.64
CA PHE A 320 5.34 21.32 -15.30
C PHE A 320 5.63 21.36 -16.81
N PRO A 321 5.02 20.49 -17.62
CA PRO A 321 5.19 20.51 -19.07
C PRO A 321 4.93 21.91 -19.64
N GLY A 322 5.91 22.45 -20.37
CA GLY A 322 5.80 23.77 -21.01
C GLY A 322 6.34 24.96 -20.21
N ALA A 323 6.81 24.76 -18.98
CA ALA A 323 7.53 25.78 -18.21
C ALA A 323 8.61 25.17 -17.31
N THR A 324 9.66 25.93 -16.98
CA THR A 324 10.65 25.50 -16.00
C THR A 324 10.19 25.92 -14.61
N ILE A 325 10.16 24.99 -13.64
CA ILE A 325 9.99 25.35 -12.23
C ILE A 325 11.31 25.93 -11.73
N THR A 326 11.27 27.14 -11.18
CA THR A 326 12.43 27.87 -10.64
C THR A 326 12.48 27.87 -9.12
N ALA A 327 11.35 27.63 -8.45
CA ALA A 327 11.27 27.48 -7.01
C ALA A 327 10.09 26.59 -6.59
N VAL A 328 10.26 25.89 -5.48
CA VAL A 328 9.23 25.10 -4.80
C VAL A 328 9.27 25.46 -3.31
N GLU A 329 8.15 25.95 -2.79
CA GLU A 329 8.07 26.44 -1.41
C GLU A 329 6.83 25.89 -0.71
N ILE A 330 6.94 25.49 0.55
CA ILE A 330 5.78 25.20 1.39
C ILE A 330 5.36 26.51 2.06
N THR A 331 4.25 27.10 1.61
CA THR A 331 3.78 28.42 2.06
C THR A 331 2.73 28.35 3.16
N GLY A 332 2.22 27.14 3.44
CA GLY A 332 1.29 26.87 4.52
C GLY A 332 1.29 25.40 4.91
N ALA A 333 0.53 25.02 5.95
CA ALA A 333 0.49 23.64 6.44
C ALA A 333 0.07 22.62 5.37
N LYS A 334 -0.66 23.07 4.34
CA LYS A 334 -1.23 22.25 3.26
C LYS A 334 -1.03 22.85 1.87
N THR A 335 -0.14 23.84 1.74
CA THR A 335 0.02 24.58 0.48
C THR A 335 1.45 24.55 0.01
N VAL A 336 1.64 24.15 -1.24
CA VAL A 336 2.90 24.24 -1.97
C VAL A 336 2.76 25.30 -3.05
N ARG A 337 3.74 26.18 -3.16
CA ARG A 337 3.88 27.19 -4.20
C ARG A 337 4.98 26.80 -5.16
N LEU A 338 4.67 26.75 -6.44
CA LEU A 338 5.66 26.67 -7.51
C LEU A 338 5.81 28.04 -8.17
N THR A 339 7.05 28.47 -8.40
CA THR A 339 7.35 29.59 -9.30
C THR A 339 7.84 29.03 -10.63
N LEU A 340 7.24 29.49 -11.72
CA LEU A 340 7.60 29.11 -13.09
C LEU A 340 8.47 30.21 -13.73
N SER A 341 9.30 29.82 -14.69
CA SER A 341 10.17 30.74 -15.44
C SER A 341 9.40 31.77 -16.27
N ALA A 342 8.16 31.46 -16.64
CA ALA A 342 7.24 32.33 -17.35
C ALA A 342 5.79 31.90 -17.10
N VAL A 343 4.83 32.75 -17.48
CA VAL A 343 3.40 32.39 -17.50
C VAL A 343 3.19 31.26 -18.52
N PRO A 344 2.68 30.08 -18.13
CA PRO A 344 2.46 28.98 -19.05
C PRO A 344 1.28 29.26 -20.00
N ALA A 345 1.43 28.84 -21.25
CA ALA A 345 0.35 28.90 -22.24
C ALA A 345 -0.84 28.00 -21.82
N VAL A 346 -2.07 28.38 -22.22
CA VAL A 346 -3.31 27.70 -21.82
C VAL A 346 -3.32 26.21 -22.14
N SER A 347 -2.71 25.79 -23.24
CA SER A 347 -2.64 24.38 -23.65
C SER A 347 -1.73 23.51 -22.77
N ASN A 348 -0.93 24.11 -21.88
CA ASN A 348 0.14 23.46 -21.13
C ASN A 348 -0.12 23.53 -19.62
N ARG A 349 -1.32 23.16 -19.17
CA ARG A 349 -1.77 23.31 -17.77
C ARG A 349 -2.00 21.97 -17.07
N THR A 350 -1.04 21.07 -17.16
CA THR A 350 -1.05 19.83 -16.38
C THR A 350 0.14 19.87 -15.44
N LEU A 351 -0.10 19.91 -14.13
CA LEU A 351 0.94 19.72 -13.13
C LEU A 351 1.12 18.23 -12.87
N ARG A 352 2.36 17.77 -12.75
CA ARG A 352 2.69 16.39 -12.39
C ARG A 352 3.55 16.35 -11.15
N TYR A 353 3.37 15.30 -10.35
CA TYR A 353 4.20 15.03 -9.19
C TYR A 353 4.52 13.54 -9.08
N ALA A 354 5.81 13.21 -8.96
CA ALA A 354 6.34 11.85 -8.83
C ALA A 354 5.92 10.87 -9.96
N ILE A 355 5.53 11.39 -11.12
CA ILE A 355 5.17 10.64 -12.34
C ILE A 355 6.38 10.45 -13.26
N ASP A 356 7.19 11.49 -13.43
CA ASP A 356 8.34 11.44 -14.31
C ASP A 356 9.51 10.69 -13.64
N ALA A 357 10.32 10.00 -14.44
CA ALA A 357 11.49 9.31 -13.95
C ALA A 357 12.63 10.31 -13.71
N PHE A 358 13.20 10.25 -12.51
CA PHE A 358 14.41 10.97 -12.11
C PHE A 358 15.63 10.05 -12.15
N ASP A 359 16.79 10.62 -11.82
CA ASP A 359 18.05 9.90 -11.74
C ASP A 359 17.91 8.61 -10.93
N ASP A 360 18.54 7.57 -11.48
CA ASP A 360 18.59 6.25 -10.86
C ASP A 360 19.46 6.31 -9.61
N VAL A 361 18.84 5.98 -8.48
CA VAL A 361 19.51 5.82 -7.20
C VAL A 361 19.33 4.37 -6.76
N THR A 362 20.43 3.73 -6.41
CA THR A 362 20.45 2.34 -5.94
C THR A 362 19.45 2.14 -4.80
N TYR A 363 18.62 1.10 -4.91
CA TYR A 363 17.53 0.77 -3.97
C TYR A 363 16.35 1.77 -3.91
N TRP A 364 16.20 2.68 -4.87
CA TRP A 364 15.08 3.61 -4.88
C TRP A 364 14.35 3.64 -6.23
N PRO A 365 13.01 3.71 -6.26
CA PRO A 365 12.27 3.92 -7.50
C PRO A 365 12.71 5.21 -8.21
N THR A 366 12.71 5.21 -9.55
CA THR A 366 13.02 6.42 -10.32
C THR A 366 11.89 7.44 -10.31
N ARG A 367 10.64 6.98 -10.16
CA ARG A 367 9.42 7.81 -10.07
C ARG A 367 9.02 8.00 -8.62
N ARG A 368 9.55 9.07 -8.02
CA ARG A 368 9.46 9.42 -6.58
C ARG A 368 9.34 10.93 -6.41
N GLY A 369 8.97 11.36 -5.21
CA GLY A 369 8.98 12.78 -4.82
C GLY A 369 9.24 12.93 -3.32
N ASN A 370 9.67 14.12 -2.91
CA ASN A 370 10.11 14.38 -1.54
C ASN A 370 9.01 15.00 -0.65
N LEU A 371 7.84 15.36 -1.19
CA LEU A 371 6.75 15.93 -0.40
C LEU A 371 6.11 14.85 0.49
N MET A 372 6.07 15.12 1.79
CA MET A 372 5.54 14.21 2.80
C MET A 372 4.89 14.94 3.95
N VAL A 373 4.29 14.14 4.84
CA VAL A 373 3.84 14.52 6.16
C VAL A 373 4.51 13.58 7.16
N GLU A 374 5.28 14.15 8.07
CA GLU A 374 5.85 13.42 9.19
C GLU A 374 4.88 13.47 10.36
N THR A 375 4.45 12.31 10.85
CA THR A 375 3.54 12.22 12.01
C THR A 375 4.35 12.22 13.31
N ASP A 376 3.69 12.46 14.44
CA ASP A 376 4.33 12.31 15.76
C ASP A 376 4.50 10.83 16.18
N ARG A 377 3.89 9.89 15.45
CA ARG A 377 4.00 8.45 15.72
C ARG A 377 5.43 8.00 15.46
N LYS A 378 6.06 7.41 16.48
CA LYS A 378 7.41 6.84 16.36
C LYS A 378 7.35 5.49 15.67
N SER A 379 8.30 5.25 14.78
CA SER A 379 8.50 3.93 14.20
C SER A 379 9.03 2.99 15.29
N TRP A 380 8.31 1.88 15.49
CA TRP A 380 8.75 0.83 16.39
C TRP A 380 9.98 0.14 15.82
N TRP A 381 10.02 -0.16 14.52
CA TRP A 381 11.16 -0.82 13.90
C TRP A 381 12.44 0.02 13.96
N ASN A 382 12.34 1.35 13.81
CA ASN A 382 13.48 2.23 14.08
C ASN A 382 14.00 2.06 15.51
N SER A 383 13.11 1.97 16.51
CA SER A 383 13.50 1.73 17.90
C SER A 383 14.13 0.35 18.14
N GLN A 384 13.86 -0.62 17.25
CA GLN A 384 14.50 -1.94 17.23
C GLN A 384 15.82 -1.96 16.44
N GLY A 385 16.30 -0.80 15.96
CA GLY A 385 17.57 -0.68 15.25
C GLY A 385 17.48 -0.86 13.73
N VAL A 386 16.28 -0.97 13.16
CA VAL A 386 16.11 -0.99 11.70
C VAL A 386 16.39 0.41 11.15
N ASN A 387 17.21 0.48 10.08
CA ASN A 387 17.58 1.74 9.45
C ASN A 387 16.44 2.30 8.57
N ILE A 388 15.42 2.84 9.22
CA ILE A 388 14.26 3.53 8.62
C ILE A 388 13.98 4.83 9.39
N PRO A 389 13.13 5.75 8.89
CA PRO A 389 12.85 7.00 9.58
C PRO A 389 12.35 6.79 11.02
N ARG A 390 12.72 7.72 11.92
CA ARG A 390 12.34 7.68 13.34
C ARG A 390 10.83 7.79 13.56
N ASN A 391 10.14 8.50 12.68
CA ASN A 391 8.71 8.71 12.74
C ASN A 391 8.04 8.05 11.52
N VAL A 392 6.79 7.63 11.68
CA VAL A 392 5.98 7.16 10.55
C VAL A 392 5.66 8.37 9.66
N ARG A 393 6.01 8.24 8.37
CA ARG A 393 5.82 9.28 7.34
C ARG A 393 4.78 8.82 6.31
N HIS A 394 3.98 9.78 5.84
CA HIS A 394 3.00 9.59 4.77
C HIS A 394 3.36 10.52 3.62
N TYR A 395 3.69 9.96 2.45
CA TYR A 395 4.15 10.73 1.29
C TYR A 395 2.98 11.14 0.40
N ALA A 396 3.13 12.26 -0.30
CA ALA A 396 2.16 12.71 -1.28
C ALA A 396 2.03 11.69 -2.42
N ILE A 397 0.80 11.36 -2.81
CA ILE A 397 0.55 10.42 -3.90
C ILE A 397 1.16 10.90 -5.22
N ARG A 398 1.38 9.99 -6.17
CA ARG A 398 1.67 10.37 -7.56
C ARG A 398 0.40 10.96 -8.17
N PHE A 399 0.50 12.10 -8.84
CA PHE A 399 -0.67 12.73 -9.46
C PHE A 399 -0.34 13.49 -10.73
N GLU A 400 -1.35 13.57 -11.59
CA GLU A 400 -1.51 14.62 -12.59
C GLU A 400 -2.80 15.39 -12.29
N ILE A 401 -2.71 16.72 -12.23
CA ILE A 401 -3.87 17.59 -12.02
C ILE A 401 -3.87 18.75 -13.00
N THR A 402 -5.05 19.13 -13.48
CA THR A 402 -5.22 20.34 -14.29
C THR A 402 -5.02 21.58 -13.43
N VAL A 403 -4.26 22.53 -13.96
CA VAL A 403 -4.03 23.82 -13.33
C VAL A 403 -5.05 24.83 -13.86
N THR A 404 -5.83 25.41 -12.96
CA THR A 404 -6.85 26.42 -13.28
C THR A 404 -6.30 27.83 -13.10
N GLU A 405 -7.01 28.85 -13.57
CA GLU A 405 -6.71 30.27 -13.29
C GLU A 405 -7.59 30.83 -12.18
#